data_AF-A0ABD2Z1B6-F1
#
_entry.id   AF-A0ABD2Z1B6-F1
#
_cell.length_a   1.000
_cell.length_b   1.000
_cell.length_c   1.000
_cell.angle_alpha   90.00
_cell.angle_beta   90.00
_cell.angle_gamma   90.00
#
_symmetry.space_group_name_H-M   'P 1'
#
loop_
_entity.id
_entity.type
_entity.pdbx_description
1 polymer ?
#
loop_
_entity_poly.entity_id
_entity_poly.type
_entity_poly.pdbx_seq_one_letter_code
_entity_poly.pdbx_strand_id
1 'polypeptide(L)'
;MRTNRRKRTNPSPTRPRPGNPSESGATRNSRFSPPPSSSSTLVDREFITEELAAFESLQVSSDPNSNPRSFSYNVKRQCWEKADKIKGRDPDRWRRDPLGNIVFRKLVGCPGCLCHDYDHIVPYSKGGKSTLENCQVLQATVNRSKGNRTEISKSELIQKSSYCRVSGRDMDLLEVSAYGNVRRGQDSGGCNIQ
;
A
#
# COMPACT_ATOMS: atom_id res chain seq x y z
N MET A 1 -48.98 -34.74 -18.41
CA MET A 1 -48.45 -35.95 -17.77
C MET A 1 -47.17 -35.58 -17.02
N ARG A 2 -47.17 -35.70 -15.69
CA ARG A 2 -46.05 -35.39 -14.79
C ARG A 2 -45.04 -36.55 -14.82
N THR A 3 -43.79 -36.30 -15.15
CA THR A 3 -42.70 -37.27 -14.96
C THR A 3 -41.74 -36.79 -13.87
N ASN A 4 -41.87 -37.45 -12.72
CA ASN A 4 -41.01 -37.35 -11.55
C ASN A 4 -39.60 -37.86 -11.90
N ARG A 5 -38.59 -37.00 -11.93
CA ARG A 5 -37.18 -37.44 -11.99
C ARG A 5 -36.55 -37.36 -10.59
N ARG A 6 -36.39 -38.52 -9.97
CA ARG A 6 -35.77 -38.71 -8.65
C ARG A 6 -34.30 -38.26 -8.64
N LYS A 7 -33.92 -37.64 -7.51
CA LYS A 7 -32.57 -37.26 -7.08
C LYS A 7 -31.58 -38.44 -7.11
N ARG A 8 -30.34 -38.17 -7.53
CA ARG A 8 -29.15 -38.90 -7.09
C ARG A 8 -28.01 -37.92 -6.81
N THR A 9 -27.72 -37.75 -5.53
CA THR A 9 -26.55 -37.07 -4.96
C THR A 9 -25.42 -38.08 -4.86
N ASN A 10 -24.28 -37.84 -5.51
CA ASN A 10 -23.06 -38.62 -5.30
C ASN A 10 -22.06 -37.78 -4.47
N PRO A 11 -21.57 -38.29 -3.32
CA PRO A 11 -20.61 -37.58 -2.47
C PRO A 11 -19.18 -37.65 -3.01
N SER A 12 -18.40 -36.62 -2.69
CA SER A 12 -16.98 -36.44 -3.02
C SER A 12 -16.07 -37.53 -2.41
N PRO A 13 -14.99 -37.95 -3.09
CA PRO A 13 -14.03 -38.89 -2.53
C PRO A 13 -13.09 -38.20 -1.53
N THR A 14 -13.04 -38.74 -0.31
CA THR A 14 -12.12 -38.37 0.78
C THR A 14 -10.75 -39.03 0.55
N ARG A 15 -9.68 -38.23 0.66
CA ARG A 15 -8.28 -38.69 0.53
C ARG A 15 -7.76 -39.19 1.89
N PRO A 16 -7.14 -40.39 1.97
CA PRO A 16 -6.67 -40.92 3.25
C PRO A 16 -5.37 -40.27 3.74
N ARG A 17 -5.26 -40.22 5.07
CA ARG A 17 -4.16 -39.72 5.89
C ARG A 17 -3.06 -40.80 6.02
N PRO A 18 -1.77 -40.50 5.76
CA PRO A 18 -0.70 -41.41 6.13
C PRO A 18 -0.33 -41.23 7.62
N GLY A 19 -0.21 -42.36 8.32
CA GLY A 19 0.25 -42.45 9.71
C GLY A 19 1.78 -42.45 9.85
N ASN A 20 2.23 -42.18 11.08
CA ASN A 20 3.61 -42.13 11.54
C ASN A 20 4.34 -43.48 11.44
N PRO A 21 5.68 -43.44 11.31
CA PRO A 21 6.59 -44.35 12.00
C PRO A 21 7.32 -43.63 13.14
N SER A 22 7.37 -44.28 14.30
CA SER A 22 8.12 -43.85 15.49
C SER A 22 9.62 -44.16 15.38
N GLU A 23 10.39 -43.28 16.02
CA GLU A 23 11.71 -43.47 16.65
C GLU A 23 12.95 -43.79 15.80
N SER A 24 13.83 -42.79 15.69
CA SER A 24 15.11 -42.76 16.44
C SER A 24 15.89 -41.47 16.10
N GLY A 25 16.39 -40.75 17.12
CA GLY A 25 17.34 -39.66 16.91
C GLY A 25 17.27 -38.53 17.94
N ALA A 26 18.16 -38.59 18.93
CA ALA A 26 18.23 -37.74 20.09
C ALA A 26 18.76 -36.30 19.82
N THR A 27 18.27 -35.38 20.67
CA THR A 27 18.94 -34.18 21.23
C THR A 27 19.24 -32.95 20.35
N ARG A 28 18.54 -31.84 20.62
CA ARG A 28 19.04 -30.63 21.33
C ARG A 28 17.99 -29.51 21.25
N ASN A 29 17.17 -29.35 22.30
CA ASN A 29 16.29 -28.20 22.47
C ASN A 29 17.08 -27.01 23.03
N SER A 30 17.29 -25.97 22.23
CA SER A 30 17.70 -24.65 22.71
C SER A 30 16.49 -23.94 23.32
N ARG A 31 16.39 -23.97 24.66
CA ARG A 31 15.53 -23.05 25.40
C ARG A 31 16.07 -21.63 25.23
N PHE A 32 15.35 -20.81 24.48
CA PHE A 32 15.49 -19.36 24.57
C PHE A 32 14.66 -18.88 25.76
N SER A 33 15.34 -18.55 26.86
CA SER A 33 14.74 -17.82 27.98
C SER A 33 14.60 -16.35 27.60
N PRO A 34 13.47 -15.68 27.89
CA PRO A 34 13.36 -14.23 27.77
C PRO A 34 14.20 -13.52 28.85
N PRO A 35 14.77 -12.35 28.59
CA PRO A 35 15.52 -11.59 29.59
C PRO A 35 14.57 -11.05 30.68
N PRO A 36 15.03 -10.92 31.94
CA PRO A 36 14.22 -10.37 33.01
C PRO A 36 13.95 -8.88 32.78
N SER A 37 12.69 -8.49 32.96
CA SER A 37 12.20 -7.12 32.99
C SER A 37 12.84 -6.36 34.16
N SER A 38 13.64 -5.33 33.86
CA SER A 38 14.14 -4.40 34.88
C SER A 38 12.99 -3.52 35.36
N SER A 39 12.56 -3.72 36.62
CA SER A 39 11.63 -2.85 37.33
C SER A 39 12.15 -1.41 37.40
N SER A 40 11.35 -0.45 36.95
CA SER A 40 11.62 0.98 37.12
C SER A 40 11.25 1.43 38.53
N THR A 41 12.23 1.51 39.42
CA THR A 41 12.14 2.33 40.63
C THR A 41 12.32 3.80 40.27
N LEU A 42 11.35 4.62 40.66
CA LEU A 42 11.40 6.07 40.56
C LEU A 42 12.54 6.60 41.44
N VAL A 43 13.56 7.19 40.80
CA VAL A 43 14.49 8.12 41.42
C VAL A 43 14.71 9.28 40.45
N ASP A 44 14.21 10.45 40.85
CA ASP A 44 14.52 11.75 40.29
C ASP A 44 16.03 12.05 40.41
N ARG A 45 16.67 12.43 39.30
CA ARG A 45 17.61 13.57 39.20
C ARG A 45 18.33 13.60 37.85
N GLU A 46 18.09 14.68 37.11
CA GLU A 46 18.99 15.40 36.20
C GLU A 46 20.33 14.75 35.82
N PHE A 47 20.44 14.29 34.57
CA PHE A 47 21.60 14.23 33.64
C PHE A 47 21.18 13.25 32.52
N ILE A 48 21.25 13.48 31.20
CA ILE A 48 22.40 13.91 30.39
C ILE A 48 21.87 14.52 29.07
N THR A 49 22.15 15.81 28.85
CA THR A 49 21.98 16.54 27.59
C THR A 49 22.98 16.14 26.50
N GLU A 50 23.97 15.28 26.80
CA GLU A 50 24.99 14.81 25.86
C GLU A 50 24.51 13.67 24.94
N GLU A 51 23.46 12.92 25.30
CA GLU A 51 22.94 11.82 24.45
C GLU A 51 22.14 12.35 23.25
N LEU A 52 21.56 13.56 23.35
CA LEU A 52 20.96 14.27 22.22
C LEU A 52 22.01 14.84 21.24
N ALA A 53 23.16 15.27 21.75
CA ALA A 53 24.26 15.79 20.91
C ALA A 53 24.92 14.67 20.07
N ALA A 54 24.96 13.45 20.60
CA ALA A 54 25.47 12.29 19.86
C ALA A 54 24.58 11.92 18.66
N PHE A 55 23.26 12.17 18.73
CA PHE A 55 22.34 11.94 17.61
C PHE A 55 22.46 13.00 16.50
N GLU A 56 22.86 14.23 16.85
CA GLU A 56 23.07 15.32 15.90
C GLU A 56 24.33 15.09 15.03
N SER A 57 25.27 14.28 15.50
CA SER A 57 26.52 13.96 14.81
C SER A 57 26.41 12.86 13.73
N LEU A 58 25.24 12.22 13.56
CA LEU A 58 24.94 11.39 12.41
C LEU A 58 24.46 12.23 11.22
N GLN A 59 25.24 13.25 10.86
CA GLN A 59 25.14 13.86 9.54
C GLN A 59 25.62 12.82 8.52
N VAL A 60 24.69 11.98 8.03
CA VAL A 60 24.86 11.31 6.75
C VAL A 60 25.16 12.43 5.77
N SER A 61 26.40 12.49 5.28
CA SER A 61 26.83 13.40 4.25
C SER A 61 25.88 13.23 3.06
N SER A 62 24.85 14.07 2.99
CA SER A 62 23.92 14.10 1.88
C SER A 62 24.68 14.73 0.74
N ASP A 63 25.41 13.89 0.00
CA ASP A 63 26.01 14.28 -1.26
C ASP A 63 24.89 14.91 -2.11
N PRO A 64 24.98 16.20 -2.46
CA PRO A 64 23.94 16.88 -3.22
C PRO A 64 23.69 16.25 -4.60
N ASN A 65 24.58 15.35 -5.05
CA ASN A 65 24.45 14.58 -6.29
C ASN A 65 23.93 13.15 -6.10
N SER A 66 23.56 12.73 -4.89
CA SER A 66 22.94 11.42 -4.68
C SER A 66 21.56 11.39 -5.34
N ASN A 67 21.41 10.58 -6.40
CA ASN A 67 20.13 10.31 -7.05
C ASN A 67 19.63 8.91 -6.61
N PRO A 68 19.07 8.76 -5.40
CA PRO A 68 18.56 7.48 -4.96
C PRO A 68 17.42 7.02 -5.86
N ARG A 69 17.33 5.71 -6.12
CA ARG A 69 16.22 5.14 -6.90
C ARG A 69 14.86 5.36 -6.24
N SER A 70 14.80 5.45 -4.92
CA SER A 70 13.55 5.70 -4.21
C SER A 70 13.24 7.20 -4.12
N PHE A 71 11.97 7.56 -4.33
CA PHE A 71 11.48 8.90 -4.02
C PHE A 71 11.58 9.20 -2.52
N SER A 72 12.07 10.40 -2.18
CA SER A 72 12.05 10.90 -0.81
C SER A 72 10.61 11.08 -0.29
N TYR A 73 10.44 11.13 1.03
CA TYR A 73 9.12 11.32 1.64
C TYR A 73 8.43 12.61 1.14
N ASN A 74 9.18 13.71 1.04
CA ASN A 74 8.65 14.98 0.56
C ASN A 74 8.15 14.88 -0.89
N VAL A 75 8.92 14.22 -1.76
CA VAL A 75 8.52 13.99 -3.16
C VAL A 75 7.26 13.13 -3.24
N LYS A 76 7.16 12.05 -2.44
CA LYS A 76 5.95 11.20 -2.38
C LYS A 76 4.71 11.99 -1.94
N ARG A 77 4.84 12.88 -0.96
CA ARG A 77 3.75 13.76 -0.51
C ARG A 77 3.29 14.69 -1.62
N GLN A 78 4.22 15.43 -2.23
CA GLN A 78 3.90 16.35 -3.33
C GLN A 78 3.36 15.62 -4.57
N CYS A 79 3.86 14.41 -4.84
CA CYS A 79 3.39 13.56 -5.93
C CYS A 79 1.94 13.10 -5.72
N TRP A 80 1.54 12.82 -4.48
CA TRP A 80 0.14 12.58 -4.13
C TRP A 80 -0.73 13.83 -4.33
N GLU A 81 -0.23 14.99 -3.90
CA GLU A 81 -0.92 16.27 -4.06
C GLU A 81 -1.15 16.64 -5.52
N LYS A 82 -0.19 16.31 -6.39
CA LYS A 82 -0.23 16.48 -7.85
C LYS A 82 -1.25 15.58 -8.55
N ALA A 83 -1.57 14.40 -7.99
CA ALA A 83 -2.49 13.45 -8.62
C ALA A 83 -3.93 13.99 -8.71
N ASP A 84 -4.71 13.46 -9.64
CA ASP A 84 -6.06 13.97 -9.92
C ASP A 84 -7.01 13.77 -8.73
N LYS A 85 -7.78 14.81 -8.40
CA LYS A 85 -8.75 14.79 -7.29
C LYS A 85 -10.05 14.11 -7.71
N ILE A 86 -10.72 13.47 -6.74
CA ILE A 86 -12.05 12.89 -6.94
C ILE A 86 -13.10 13.86 -6.40
N LYS A 87 -14.02 14.31 -7.26
CA LYS A 87 -15.14 15.19 -6.86
C LYS A 87 -15.95 14.55 -5.72
N GLY A 88 -16.30 15.35 -4.70
CA GLY A 88 -17.04 14.90 -3.51
C GLY A 88 -16.24 14.02 -2.53
N ARG A 89 -14.92 13.85 -2.73
CA ARG A 89 -14.05 13.03 -1.87
C ARG A 89 -12.89 13.83 -1.30
N ASP A 90 -12.43 13.42 -0.13
CA ASP A 90 -11.24 14.03 0.50
C ASP A 90 -9.98 13.76 -0.35
N PRO A 91 -9.34 14.81 -0.91
CA PRO A 91 -8.13 14.66 -1.73
C PRO A 91 -6.91 14.15 -0.94
N ASP A 92 -6.92 14.19 0.39
CA ASP A 92 -5.83 13.62 1.20
C ASP A 92 -5.90 12.08 1.26
N ARG A 93 -7.10 11.52 1.02
CA ARG A 93 -7.42 10.09 1.15
C ARG A 93 -7.63 9.41 -0.20
N TRP A 94 -8.24 10.12 -1.15
CA TRP A 94 -8.65 9.60 -2.44
C TRP A 94 -8.03 10.37 -3.60
N ARG A 95 -7.49 9.66 -4.59
CA ARG A 95 -6.98 10.22 -5.84
C ARG A 95 -7.35 9.36 -7.03
N ARG A 96 -7.23 9.93 -8.23
CA ARG A 96 -7.17 9.19 -9.49
C ARG A 96 -5.74 9.19 -10.01
N ASP A 97 -5.31 8.04 -10.50
CA ASP A 97 -4.07 7.93 -11.27
C ASP A 97 -4.24 8.54 -12.68
N PRO A 98 -3.16 8.73 -13.47
CA PRO A 98 -3.23 9.28 -14.83
C PRO A 98 -4.05 8.45 -15.84
N LEU A 99 -4.42 7.23 -15.48
CA LEU A 99 -5.25 6.33 -16.28
C LEU A 99 -6.74 6.39 -15.87
N GLY A 100 -7.06 7.12 -14.80
CA GLY A 100 -8.40 7.29 -14.27
C GLY A 100 -8.79 6.28 -13.18
N ASN A 101 -7.89 5.39 -12.77
CA ASN A 101 -8.14 4.42 -11.71
C ASN A 101 -8.22 5.14 -10.36
N ILE A 102 -9.19 4.74 -9.54
CA ILE A 102 -9.31 5.25 -8.17
C ILE A 102 -8.28 4.55 -7.30
N VAL A 103 -7.54 5.33 -6.51
CA VAL A 103 -6.55 4.83 -5.56
C VAL A 103 -6.78 5.41 -4.18
N PHE A 104 -6.45 4.63 -3.16
CA PHE A 104 -6.66 4.98 -1.76
C PHE A 104 -5.35 5.14 -1.01
N ARG A 105 -5.18 6.25 -0.28
CA ARG A 105 -3.90 6.68 0.29
C ARG A 105 -3.25 5.65 1.21
N LYS A 106 -4.03 4.88 1.95
CA LYS A 106 -3.52 3.86 2.90
C LYS A 106 -3.03 2.58 2.21
N LEU A 107 -3.41 2.35 0.96
CA LEU A 107 -3.12 1.11 0.24
C LEU A 107 -1.91 1.33 -0.70
N VAL A 108 -0.70 1.21 -0.14
CA VAL A 108 0.56 1.36 -0.87
C VAL A 108 1.22 -0.01 -1.06
N GLY A 109 1.72 -0.34 -2.26
CA GLY A 109 2.54 -1.54 -2.49
C GLY A 109 1.80 -2.88 -2.52
N CYS A 110 0.46 -2.89 -2.37
CA CYS A 110 -0.35 -4.11 -2.41
C CYS A 110 -0.90 -4.44 -3.82
N PRO A 111 -1.29 -5.70 -4.10
CA PRO A 111 -1.81 -6.11 -5.42
C PRO A 111 -3.29 -5.73 -5.67
N GLY A 112 -3.94 -5.01 -4.75
CA GLY A 112 -5.38 -4.70 -4.86
C GLY A 112 -5.69 -3.60 -5.89
N CYS A 113 -6.95 -3.56 -6.34
CA CYS A 113 -7.41 -2.59 -7.34
C CYS A 113 -7.39 -1.12 -6.85
N LEU A 114 -7.39 -0.87 -5.54
CA LEU A 114 -7.27 0.48 -4.96
C LEU A 114 -5.85 0.78 -4.50
N CYS A 115 -4.94 -0.18 -4.64
CA CYS A 115 -3.56 -0.04 -4.23
C CYS A 115 -2.78 0.77 -5.26
N HIS A 116 -1.84 1.58 -4.79
CA HIS A 116 -0.98 2.37 -5.64
C HIS A 116 0.48 2.22 -5.26
N ASP A 117 1.34 2.61 -6.20
CA ASP A 117 2.75 2.85 -6.01
C ASP A 117 3.10 4.28 -6.47
N TYR A 118 4.26 4.75 -6.03
CA TYR A 118 4.89 5.94 -6.58
C TYR A 118 5.83 5.48 -7.70
N ASP A 119 5.42 5.73 -8.95
CA ASP A 119 6.09 5.29 -10.15
C ASP A 119 6.92 6.41 -10.79
N HIS A 120 8.02 6.03 -11.43
CA HIS A 120 8.77 6.94 -12.28
C HIS A 120 8.14 6.99 -13.66
N ILE A 121 7.79 8.18 -14.17
CA ILE A 121 7.29 8.35 -15.53
C ILE A 121 8.32 7.77 -16.52
N VAL A 122 9.57 8.23 -16.42
CA VAL A 122 10.75 7.65 -17.05
C VAL A 122 11.43 6.73 -16.03
N PRO A 123 11.55 5.41 -16.29
CA PRO A 123 12.16 4.47 -15.35
C PRO A 123 13.57 4.87 -14.93
N TYR A 124 13.92 4.61 -13.67
CA TYR A 124 15.26 4.89 -13.14
C TYR A 124 16.38 4.24 -13.98
N SER A 125 16.17 3.00 -14.44
CA SER A 125 17.12 2.28 -15.30
C SER A 125 17.33 2.92 -16.69
N LYS A 126 16.53 3.92 -17.04
CA LYS A 126 16.63 4.70 -18.29
C LYS A 126 17.06 6.15 -18.01
N GLY A 127 17.64 6.42 -16.84
CA GLY A 127 18.12 7.75 -16.45
C GLY A 127 17.06 8.63 -15.78
N GLY A 128 15.88 8.10 -15.47
CA GLY A 128 14.85 8.84 -14.75
C GLY A 128 15.27 9.16 -13.32
N LYS A 129 15.33 10.44 -12.97
CA LYS A 129 15.64 10.90 -11.61
C LYS A 129 14.45 10.76 -10.67
N SER A 130 14.69 10.63 -9.37
CA SER A 130 13.64 10.53 -8.35
C SER A 130 13.12 11.90 -7.91
N THR A 131 12.72 12.75 -8.88
CA THR A 131 12.19 14.10 -8.64
C THR A 131 10.67 14.15 -8.74
N LEU A 132 10.06 15.27 -8.35
CA LEU A 132 8.61 15.45 -8.39
C LEU A 132 8.05 15.38 -9.81
N GLU A 133 8.77 15.92 -10.78
CA GLU A 133 8.36 15.99 -12.19
C GLU A 133 8.26 14.57 -12.75
N ASN A 134 9.17 13.69 -12.36
CA ASN A 134 9.20 12.30 -12.79
C ASN A 134 8.37 11.35 -11.91
N CYS A 135 7.76 11.82 -10.82
CA CYS A 135 6.90 10.99 -9.97
C CYS A 135 5.45 11.02 -10.45
N GLN A 136 4.79 9.86 -10.49
CA GLN A 136 3.35 9.75 -10.63
C GLN A 136 2.78 8.71 -9.66
N VAL A 137 1.58 8.95 -9.15
CA VAL A 137 0.80 7.91 -8.46
C VAL A 137 0.21 7.00 -9.53
N LEU A 138 0.46 5.71 -9.44
CA LEU A 138 -0.02 4.72 -10.41
C LEU A 138 -0.58 3.51 -9.68
N GLN A 139 -1.69 2.93 -10.17
CA GLN A 139 -2.22 1.70 -9.61
C GLN A 139 -1.13 0.60 -9.62
N ALA A 140 -0.97 -0.10 -8.49
CA ALA A 140 0.17 -0.99 -8.27
C ALA A 140 0.24 -2.14 -9.32
N THR A 141 -0.89 -2.66 -9.76
CA THR A 141 -0.95 -3.70 -10.81
C THR A 141 -0.51 -3.17 -12.17
N VAL A 142 -0.88 -1.94 -12.51
CA VAL A 142 -0.40 -1.24 -13.71
C VAL A 142 1.09 -0.98 -13.61
N ASN A 143 1.57 -0.48 -12.46
CA ASN A 143 2.98 -0.21 -12.22
C ASN A 143 3.85 -1.46 -12.44
N ARG A 144 3.45 -2.59 -11.83
CA ARG A 144 4.12 -3.89 -12.02
C ARG A 144 4.10 -4.35 -13.47
N SER A 145 2.98 -4.11 -14.17
CA SER A 145 2.84 -4.46 -15.58
C SER A 145 3.67 -3.54 -16.50
N LYS A 146 3.86 -2.27 -16.13
CA LYS A 146 4.72 -1.32 -16.84
C LYS A 146 6.19 -1.73 -16.71
N GLY A 147 6.67 -1.91 -15.48
CA GLY A 147 8.07 -2.23 -15.21
C GLY A 147 9.02 -1.13 -15.71
N ASN A 148 10.08 -1.51 -16.44
CA ASN A 148 11.06 -0.57 -17.01
C ASN A 148 10.79 -0.20 -18.48
N ARG A 149 9.60 -0.54 -19.01
CA ARG A 149 9.24 -0.30 -20.40
C ARG A 149 8.77 1.14 -20.59
N THR A 150 9.27 1.78 -21.63
CA THR A 150 8.96 3.18 -21.99
C THR A 150 8.00 3.29 -23.18
N GLU A 151 7.84 2.22 -23.97
CA GLU A 151 7.10 2.22 -25.23
C GLU A 151 5.64 1.74 -25.09
N ILE A 152 5.16 1.56 -23.85
CA ILE A 152 3.78 1.09 -23.61
C ILE A 152 2.82 2.25 -23.81
N SER A 153 1.84 2.06 -24.68
CA SER A 153 0.77 3.04 -24.92
C SER A 153 -0.15 3.20 -23.70
N LYS A 154 -0.77 4.38 -23.56
CA LYS A 154 -1.76 4.64 -22.51
C LYS A 154 -2.93 3.64 -22.55
N SER A 155 -3.39 3.28 -23.74
CA SER A 155 -4.48 2.31 -23.93
C SER A 155 -4.09 0.91 -23.42
N GLU A 156 -2.86 0.46 -23.68
CA GLU A 156 -2.38 -0.83 -23.19
C GLU A 156 -2.24 -0.83 -21.64
N LEU A 157 -1.81 0.29 -21.04
CA LEU A 157 -1.79 0.43 -19.58
C LEU A 157 -3.20 0.42 -18.97
N ILE A 158 -4.17 1.06 -19.64
CA ILE A 158 -5.59 1.00 -19.23
C ILE A 158 -6.10 -0.43 -19.27
N GLN A 159 -5.77 -1.21 -20.30
CA GLN A 159 -6.17 -2.63 -20.38
C GLN A 159 -5.56 -3.49 -19.27
N LYS A 160 -4.37 -3.14 -18.79
CA LYS A 160 -3.69 -3.78 -17.65
C LYS A 160 -4.19 -3.32 -16.28
N SER A 161 -5.05 -2.29 -16.25
CA SER A 161 -5.59 -1.77 -15.00
C SER A 161 -6.56 -2.75 -14.36
N SER A 162 -6.46 -2.91 -13.04
CA SER A 162 -7.39 -3.71 -12.27
C SER A 162 -8.64 -2.88 -11.98
N TYR A 163 -9.71 -3.11 -12.73
CA TYR A 163 -10.94 -2.38 -12.55
C TYR A 163 -11.73 -2.89 -11.33
N CYS A 164 -12.12 -1.99 -10.44
CA CYS A 164 -13.12 -2.27 -9.42
C CYS A 164 -14.18 -1.18 -9.39
N ARG A 165 -15.45 -1.62 -9.42
CA ARG A 165 -16.61 -0.74 -9.22
C ARG A 165 -16.73 -0.49 -7.73
N VAL A 166 -16.36 0.71 -7.31
CA VAL A 166 -16.48 1.15 -5.92
C VAL A 166 -17.54 2.24 -5.88
N SER A 167 -18.68 1.94 -5.27
CA SER A 167 -19.74 2.92 -5.09
C SER A 167 -19.34 3.97 -4.06
N GLY A 168 -20.13 5.04 -3.94
CA GLY A 168 -19.92 6.04 -2.90
C GLY A 168 -19.94 5.44 -1.49
N ARG A 169 -20.84 4.47 -1.25
CA ARG A 169 -20.96 3.77 0.03
C ARG A 169 -19.76 2.87 0.32
N ASP A 170 -19.22 2.20 -0.70
CA ASP A 170 -18.04 1.34 -0.55
C ASP A 170 -16.79 2.18 -0.21
N MET A 171 -16.65 3.34 -0.85
CA MET A 171 -15.60 4.30 -0.51
C MET A 171 -15.75 4.78 0.94
N ASP A 172 -16.96 5.06 1.41
CA ASP A 172 -17.20 5.46 2.80
C ASP A 172 -16.80 4.38 3.79
N LEU A 173 -17.17 3.13 3.51
CA LEU A 173 -16.84 1.99 4.35
C LEU A 173 -15.32 1.80 4.47
N LEU A 174 -14.60 1.91 3.34
CA LEU A 174 -13.13 1.83 3.33
C LEU A 174 -12.50 2.98 4.13
N GLU A 175 -13.08 4.17 4.04
CA GLU A 175 -12.59 5.35 4.72
C GLU A 175 -12.80 5.27 6.23
N VAL A 176 -13.99 4.87 6.69
CA VAL A 176 -14.26 4.58 8.10
C VAL A 176 -13.35 3.48 8.62
N SER A 177 -13.16 2.40 7.85
CA SER A 177 -12.32 1.27 8.27
C SER A 177 -10.85 1.68 8.43
N ALA A 178 -10.35 2.61 7.61
CA ALA A 178 -8.94 2.98 7.61
C ALA A 178 -8.61 4.23 8.44
N TYR A 179 -9.57 5.11 8.67
CA TYR A 179 -9.39 6.41 9.34
C TYR A 179 -10.35 6.66 10.51
N GLY A 180 -11.36 5.82 10.72
CA GLY A 180 -12.38 5.97 11.77
C GLY A 180 -13.48 6.98 11.45
N ASN A 181 -13.44 7.65 10.29
CA ASN A 181 -14.44 8.63 9.87
C ASN A 181 -14.48 8.81 8.35
N VAL A 182 -15.51 9.50 7.85
CA VAL A 182 -15.63 9.92 6.45
C VAL A 182 -15.47 11.43 6.35
N ARG A 183 -14.66 11.90 5.41
CA ARG A 183 -14.50 13.32 5.04
C ARG A 183 -14.94 13.51 3.60
N ARG A 184 -15.81 14.49 3.38
CA ARG A 184 -16.17 14.94 2.04
C ARG A 184 -15.19 16.01 1.61
N GLY A 185 -14.82 15.98 0.33
CA GLY A 185 -14.16 17.12 -0.28
C GLY A 185 -15.08 18.33 -0.25
N GLN A 186 -14.55 19.55 -0.26
CA GLN A 186 -15.37 20.73 -0.50
C GLN A 186 -16.07 20.54 -1.85
N ASP A 187 -17.37 20.30 -1.80
CA ASP A 187 -18.20 20.43 -2.98
C ASP A 187 -18.16 21.91 -3.33
N SER A 188 -17.69 22.23 -4.55
CA SER A 188 -17.95 23.52 -5.16
C SER A 188 -19.47 23.62 -5.33
N GLY A 189 -20.16 24.03 -4.27
CA GLY A 189 -21.60 24.04 -4.17
C GLY A 189 -22.22 24.86 -5.29
N GLY A 190 -23.32 24.36 -5.84
CA GLY A 190 -24.07 25.09 -6.84
C GLY A 190 -25.13 24.24 -7.54
N CYS A 191 -26.10 23.72 -6.80
CA CYS A 191 -27.41 23.46 -7.39
C CYS A 191 -28.43 24.26 -6.57
N ASN A 192 -28.60 25.54 -6.91
CA ASN A 192 -29.78 26.30 -6.53
C ASN A 192 -30.88 25.87 -7.50
N ILE A 193 -31.82 25.08 -7.00
CA ILE A 193 -33.11 24.90 -7.67
C ILE A 193 -34.00 25.99 -7.10
N GLN A 194 -34.29 27.00 -7.92
CA GLN A 194 -35.39 27.95 -7.71
C GLN A 194 -36.70 27.33 -8.20
#